data_AF-A0AAD9QEF5-F1
#
_entry.id   AF-A0AAD9QEF5-F1
#
_cell.length_a   1.000
_cell.length_b   1.000
_cell.length_c   1.000
_cell.angle_alpha   90.00
_cell.angle_beta   90.00
_cell.angle_gamma   90.00
#
_symmetry.space_group_name_H-M   'P 1'
#
loop_
_entity.id
_entity.type
_entity.pdbx_description
1 polymer ?
#
loop_
_entity_poly.entity_id
_entity_poly.type
_entity_poly.pdbx_seq_one_letter_code
_entity_poly.pdbx_strand_id
1 'polypeptide(L)'
;MKEMPRNERKDRSEVILALSSTQNDVDERSELKAEQNSERDTVSSEIEIVQRYTWGNKAEYILATLGYAVGFGNLWRFPYLCQKNGGGAFLIPYFTSLVLLGIPLFFLELAIGQSIRQGPIGVWRAIHPYLGGVGVASAVACLLVAMYYNMIIAWCFFYLFVSFQDPLPYSTCPLGPNCTTNEGCILAGRTQYFWYTKTLGAASSIEKMGDFQWHLCLVLFLAWALLYLFVSRGVRSVGKAVYITATLPYIVLAIFFGRAAHNSYDECLALYGGVNNTNLPSGVTLQEKCHNLTHWLSESFKGPGLTFIAFTEAILKLPLSPAWSVLLFCMLLSLGLGSMFGILEGALNSLHEQKLIPLRKEILTEYWLQMFDSFSATLPLLVICFFELVGVSWIYGANRFYDDIEYMLRLRPCWYWKVTWRFVSPLIVLVIFVCSLLNMGMKPVTYSAWRENKGDVKSVAYPTWCYFIIGSLICASCSCIPAVFMLRLFQRIHEKRKRDSEIVRDLLQSAKKSEREK
;
A
#
# COMPACT_ATOMS: atom_id res chain seq x y z
N MET A 1 -62.07 72.03 -43.27
CA MET A 1 -61.38 70.72 -43.42
C MET A 1 -61.56 70.00 -42.10
N LYS A 2 -62.21 68.84 -42.13
CA LYS A 2 -62.90 68.17 -41.01
C LYS A 2 -62.03 67.91 -39.79
N GLU A 3 -62.55 68.28 -38.62
CA GLU A 3 -62.06 67.87 -37.31
C GLU A 3 -62.16 66.34 -37.16
N MET A 4 -61.06 65.73 -36.72
CA MET A 4 -61.00 64.33 -36.29
C MET A 4 -61.55 64.21 -34.86
N PRO A 5 -62.31 63.14 -34.52
CA PRO A 5 -63.04 63.06 -33.26
C PRO A 5 -62.12 62.79 -32.05
N ARG A 6 -62.48 63.40 -30.92
CA ARG A 6 -61.78 63.38 -29.62
C ARG A 6 -61.75 62.02 -28.90
N ASN A 7 -62.28 60.96 -29.51
CA ASN A 7 -62.52 59.66 -28.88
C ASN A 7 -61.38 58.65 -29.08
N GLU A 8 -60.54 58.80 -30.11
CA GLU A 8 -59.41 57.87 -30.36
C GLU A 8 -58.14 58.17 -29.53
N ARG A 9 -58.06 59.36 -28.91
CA ARG A 9 -56.89 59.77 -28.13
C ARG A 9 -56.91 59.20 -26.70
N LYS A 10 -58.10 58.86 -26.17
CA LYS A 10 -58.26 58.25 -24.84
C LYS A 10 -57.92 56.75 -24.88
N ASP A 11 -58.35 56.06 -25.93
CA ASP A 11 -58.06 54.64 -26.16
C ASP A 11 -56.56 54.35 -26.36
N ARG A 12 -55.83 55.19 -27.13
CA ARG A 12 -54.37 55.02 -27.26
C ARG A 12 -53.62 55.24 -25.95
N SER A 13 -54.11 56.12 -25.07
CA SER A 13 -53.45 56.41 -23.80
C SER A 13 -53.62 55.25 -22.82
N GLU A 14 -54.81 54.67 -22.75
CA GLU A 14 -55.11 53.48 -21.92
C GLU A 14 -54.42 52.22 -22.45
N VAL A 15 -54.32 52.05 -23.78
CA VAL A 15 -53.58 50.95 -24.40
C VAL A 15 -52.07 51.08 -24.18
N ILE A 16 -51.50 52.29 -24.23
CA ILE A 16 -50.07 52.51 -23.93
C ILE A 16 -49.78 52.31 -22.44
N LEU A 17 -50.69 52.70 -21.53
CA LEU A 17 -50.56 52.45 -20.10
C LEU A 17 -50.66 50.96 -19.75
N ALA A 18 -51.57 50.23 -20.41
CA ALA A 18 -51.71 48.78 -20.25
C ALA A 18 -50.55 47.99 -20.87
N LEU A 19 -50.01 48.45 -22.01
CA LEU A 19 -48.78 47.89 -22.61
C LEU A 19 -47.55 48.21 -21.76
N SER A 20 -47.47 49.40 -21.16
CA SER A 20 -46.39 49.77 -20.24
C SER A 20 -46.44 48.98 -18.92
N SER A 21 -47.62 48.73 -18.36
CA SER A 21 -47.76 47.93 -17.14
C SER A 21 -47.46 46.46 -17.40
N THR A 22 -47.89 45.91 -18.53
CA THR A 22 -47.56 44.53 -18.91
C THR A 22 -46.09 44.36 -19.32
N GLN A 23 -45.46 45.38 -19.91
CA GLN A 23 -44.02 45.37 -20.18
C GLN A 23 -43.21 45.42 -18.87
N ASN A 24 -43.59 46.26 -17.92
CA ASN A 24 -42.95 46.32 -16.60
C ASN A 24 -43.12 45.00 -15.81
N ASP A 25 -44.29 44.36 -15.85
CA ASP A 25 -44.51 43.04 -15.21
C ASP A 25 -43.69 41.92 -15.89
N VAL A 26 -43.45 42.03 -17.21
CA VAL A 26 -42.61 41.08 -17.96
C VAL A 26 -41.13 41.32 -17.67
N ASP A 27 -40.70 42.58 -17.58
CA ASP A 27 -39.33 42.96 -17.26
C ASP A 27 -39.00 42.59 -15.81
N GLU A 28 -39.87 42.87 -14.84
CA GLU A 28 -39.69 42.50 -13.41
C GLU A 28 -39.67 40.97 -13.24
N ARG A 29 -40.48 40.22 -14.00
CA ARG A 29 -40.45 38.75 -14.02
C ARG A 29 -39.24 38.17 -14.75
N SER A 30 -38.64 38.93 -15.67
CA SER A 30 -37.39 38.57 -16.34
C SER A 30 -36.18 38.84 -15.46
N GLU A 31 -36.19 39.92 -14.68
CA GLU A 31 -35.18 40.28 -13.68
C GLU A 31 -35.21 39.30 -12.50
N LEU A 32 -36.39 38.95 -11.95
CA LEU A 32 -36.52 37.89 -10.94
C LEU A 32 -36.08 36.50 -11.44
N LYS A 33 -36.26 36.20 -12.73
CA LYS A 33 -35.74 34.97 -13.35
C LYS A 33 -34.23 35.04 -13.58
N ALA A 34 -33.69 36.22 -13.88
CA ALA A 34 -32.26 36.45 -14.04
C ALA A 34 -31.53 36.41 -12.69
N GLU A 35 -32.12 36.94 -11.62
CA GLU A 35 -31.63 36.80 -10.24
C GLU A 35 -31.76 35.37 -9.72
N GLN A 36 -32.88 34.67 -9.97
CA GLN A 36 -33.00 33.25 -9.62
C GLN A 36 -32.13 32.31 -10.46
N ASN A 37 -31.77 32.69 -11.69
CA ASN A 37 -30.79 31.97 -12.50
C ASN A 37 -29.38 32.35 -12.09
N SER A 38 -29.09 33.61 -11.75
CA SER A 38 -27.80 34.04 -11.21
C SER A 38 -27.53 33.40 -9.86
N GLU A 39 -28.52 33.32 -8.96
CA GLU A 39 -28.43 32.59 -7.68
C GLU A 39 -28.29 31.08 -7.92
N ARG A 40 -29.04 30.48 -8.85
CA ARG A 40 -28.84 29.07 -9.24
C ARG A 40 -27.48 28.81 -9.87
N ASP A 41 -26.94 29.75 -10.64
CA ASP A 41 -25.65 29.61 -11.31
C ASP A 41 -24.50 29.88 -10.32
N THR A 42 -24.65 30.80 -9.34
CA THR A 42 -23.71 30.95 -8.22
C THR A 42 -23.75 29.75 -7.27
N VAL A 43 -24.94 29.23 -6.92
CA VAL A 43 -25.09 28.03 -6.08
C VAL A 43 -24.67 26.76 -6.83
N SER A 44 -24.87 26.69 -8.15
CA SER A 44 -24.39 25.57 -8.98
C SER A 44 -22.89 25.66 -9.28
N SER A 45 -22.28 26.85 -9.21
CA SER A 45 -20.83 27.02 -9.33
C SER A 45 -20.07 26.71 -8.02
N GLU A 46 -20.72 26.81 -6.86
CA GLU A 46 -20.13 26.39 -5.57
C GLU A 46 -20.31 24.90 -5.27
N ILE A 47 -21.16 24.19 -6.01
CA ILE A 47 -21.30 22.73 -5.95
C ILE A 47 -20.73 22.11 -7.23
N GLU A 48 -19.41 22.20 -7.43
CA GLU A 48 -18.71 21.15 -8.17
C GLU A 48 -18.92 19.85 -7.37
N ILE A 49 -19.99 19.11 -7.68
CA ILE A 49 -20.09 17.70 -7.27
C ILE A 49 -18.93 17.02 -7.98
N VAL A 50 -17.80 16.86 -7.28
CA VAL A 50 -16.68 16.05 -7.75
C VAL A 50 -17.24 14.65 -7.98
N GLN A 51 -17.60 14.36 -9.25
CA GLN A 51 -18.22 13.10 -9.63
C GLN A 51 -17.17 12.01 -9.48
N ARG A 52 -17.23 11.30 -8.35
CA ARG A 52 -16.25 10.26 -8.02
C ARG A 52 -16.32 9.14 -9.05
N TYR A 53 -15.16 8.70 -9.51
CA TYR A 53 -15.07 7.55 -10.40
C TYR A 53 -15.50 6.29 -9.66
N THR A 54 -16.47 5.58 -10.23
CA THR A 54 -16.91 4.27 -9.76
C THR A 54 -16.21 3.17 -10.56
N TRP A 55 -16.08 1.98 -9.94
CA TRP A 55 -15.69 0.78 -10.66
C TRP A 55 -16.72 0.45 -11.75
N GLY A 56 -16.25 -0.10 -12.88
CA GLY A 56 -17.13 -0.50 -13.97
C GLY A 56 -17.98 -1.70 -13.58
N ASN A 57 -17.37 -2.68 -12.91
CA ASN A 57 -18.01 -3.91 -12.46
C ASN A 57 -17.62 -4.28 -11.02
N LYS A 58 -18.48 -5.05 -10.33
CA LYS A 58 -18.16 -5.60 -9.00
C LYS A 58 -16.94 -6.53 -9.01
N ALA A 59 -16.73 -7.25 -10.11
CA ALA A 59 -15.56 -8.13 -10.29
C ALA A 59 -14.25 -7.33 -10.33
N GLU A 60 -14.23 -6.16 -10.97
CA GLU A 60 -13.04 -5.28 -10.99
C GLU A 60 -12.64 -4.86 -9.58
N TYR A 61 -13.62 -4.48 -8.76
CA TYR A 61 -13.39 -4.13 -7.36
C TYR A 61 -12.84 -5.30 -6.53
N ILE A 62 -13.44 -6.50 -6.67
CA ILE A 62 -13.00 -7.69 -5.93
C ILE A 62 -11.58 -8.08 -6.35
N LEU A 63 -11.30 -8.11 -7.66
CA LEU A 63 -9.96 -8.44 -8.17
C LEU A 63 -8.93 -7.39 -7.78
N ALA A 64 -9.29 -6.10 -7.72
CA ALA A 64 -8.38 -5.04 -7.29
C ALA A 64 -8.05 -5.20 -5.80
N THR A 65 -9.05 -5.52 -4.98
CA THR A 65 -8.88 -5.79 -3.55
C THR A 65 -8.01 -7.03 -3.31
N LEU A 66 -8.24 -8.11 -4.08
CA LEU A 66 -7.42 -9.32 -4.02
C LEU A 66 -5.97 -9.07 -4.47
N GLY A 67 -5.79 -8.31 -5.56
CA GLY A 67 -4.45 -7.92 -6.04
C GLY A 67 -3.70 -7.02 -5.06
N TYR A 68 -4.41 -6.21 -4.28
CA TYR A 68 -3.82 -5.45 -3.18
C TYR A 68 -3.44 -6.35 -1.99
N ALA A 69 -4.31 -7.28 -1.60
CA ALA A 69 -4.07 -8.18 -0.47
C ALA A 69 -2.99 -9.24 -0.74
N VAL A 70 -2.85 -9.68 -2.00
CA VAL A 70 -1.87 -10.70 -2.40
C VAL A 70 -0.65 -10.03 -3.03
N GLY A 71 0.42 -9.95 -2.25
CA GLY A 71 1.70 -9.40 -2.70
C GLY A 71 2.89 -10.28 -2.36
N PHE A 72 4.10 -9.74 -2.51
CA PHE A 72 5.35 -10.48 -2.25
C PHE A 72 5.49 -11.04 -0.83
N GLY A 73 4.80 -10.44 0.15
CA GLY A 73 4.76 -10.94 1.53
C GLY A 73 4.26 -12.39 1.62
N ASN A 74 3.29 -12.79 0.80
CA ASN A 74 2.77 -14.15 0.78
C ASN A 74 3.76 -15.14 0.17
N LEU A 75 4.64 -14.67 -0.72
CA LEU A 75 5.59 -15.52 -1.43
C LEU A 75 6.82 -15.84 -0.59
N TRP A 76 7.41 -14.85 0.11
CA TRP A 76 8.65 -15.07 0.87
C TRP A 76 8.57 -14.82 2.36
N ARG A 77 7.74 -13.88 2.83
CA ARG A 77 7.71 -13.53 4.26
C ARG A 77 6.95 -14.58 5.04
N PHE A 78 5.80 -15.03 4.52
CA PHE A 78 4.98 -16.05 5.17
C PHE A 78 5.71 -17.41 5.30
N PRO A 79 6.29 -18.00 4.23
CA PRO A 79 7.00 -19.27 4.36
C PRO A 79 8.20 -19.18 5.31
N TYR A 80 8.96 -18.08 5.25
CA TYR A 80 10.09 -17.85 6.15
C TYR A 80 9.69 -17.80 7.62
N LEU A 81 8.64 -17.03 7.95
CA LEU A 81 8.15 -16.92 9.32
C LEU A 81 7.55 -18.24 9.82
N CYS A 82 6.85 -18.96 8.94
CA CYS A 82 6.31 -20.28 9.22
C CYS A 82 7.44 -21.23 9.64
N GLN A 83 8.48 -21.37 8.83
CA GLN A 83 9.61 -22.26 9.14
C GLN A 83 10.37 -21.83 10.39
N LYS A 84 10.66 -20.53 10.54
CA LYS A 84 11.40 -20.00 11.70
C LYS A 84 10.68 -20.25 13.03
N ASN A 85 9.34 -20.21 13.02
CA ASN A 85 8.51 -20.30 14.21
C ASN A 85 7.91 -21.70 14.43
N GLY A 86 8.59 -22.76 13.97
CA GLY A 86 8.18 -24.15 14.21
C GLY A 86 7.32 -24.77 13.11
N GLY A 87 7.45 -24.29 11.87
CA GLY A 87 6.76 -24.82 10.70
C GLY A 87 5.24 -24.79 10.86
N GLY A 88 4.59 -25.96 10.71
CA GLY A 88 3.12 -26.07 10.80
C GLY A 88 2.51 -25.58 12.12
N ALA A 89 3.26 -25.59 13.25
CA ALA A 89 2.77 -25.08 14.52
C ALA A 89 2.49 -23.57 14.49
N PHE A 90 3.20 -22.81 13.66
CA PHE A 90 2.99 -21.37 13.47
C PHE A 90 1.61 -21.04 12.87
N LEU A 91 0.98 -21.99 12.17
CA LEU A 91 -0.34 -21.78 11.57
C LEU A 91 -1.44 -21.56 12.62
N ILE A 92 -1.29 -22.12 13.82
CA ILE A 92 -2.28 -21.96 14.91
C ILE A 92 -2.38 -20.48 15.32
N PRO A 93 -1.33 -19.80 15.81
CA PRO A 93 -1.41 -18.39 16.15
C PRO A 93 -1.68 -17.50 14.94
N TYR A 94 -1.25 -17.90 13.73
CA TYR A 94 -1.57 -17.19 12.50
C TYR A 94 -3.09 -17.16 12.23
N PHE A 95 -3.78 -18.30 12.23
CA PHE A 95 -5.22 -18.34 11.99
C PHE A 95 -6.02 -17.74 13.15
N THR A 96 -5.58 -17.90 14.39
CA THR A 96 -6.20 -17.23 15.54
C THR A 96 -6.11 -15.72 15.42
N SER A 97 -4.94 -15.17 15.08
CA SER A 97 -4.79 -13.71 14.88
C SER A 97 -5.52 -13.22 13.62
N LEU A 98 -5.61 -14.02 12.56
CA LEU A 98 -6.39 -13.69 11.37
C LEU A 98 -7.88 -13.49 11.71
N VAL A 99 -8.46 -14.40 12.49
CA VAL A 99 -9.86 -14.31 12.91
C VAL A 99 -10.04 -13.14 13.87
N LEU A 100 -9.24 -13.04 14.93
CA LEU A 100 -9.45 -12.06 16.00
C LEU A 100 -9.03 -10.62 15.67
N LEU A 101 -8.10 -10.43 14.74
CA LEU A 101 -7.54 -9.13 14.39
C LEU A 101 -7.72 -8.81 12.90
N GLY A 102 -7.22 -9.68 12.01
CA GLY A 102 -7.14 -9.39 10.57
C GLY A 102 -8.50 -9.15 9.91
N ILE A 103 -9.42 -10.11 10.06
CA ILE A 103 -10.76 -10.03 9.46
C ILE A 103 -11.59 -8.86 10.04
N PRO A 104 -11.65 -8.65 11.38
CA PRO A 104 -12.30 -7.48 11.97
C PRO A 104 -11.74 -6.16 11.46
N LEU A 105 -10.43 -5.98 11.44
CA LEU A 105 -9.82 -4.72 11.03
C LEU A 105 -10.08 -4.44 9.54
N PHE A 106 -9.91 -5.45 8.68
CA PHE A 106 -10.22 -5.33 7.26
C PHE A 106 -11.69 -4.98 7.00
N PHE A 107 -12.63 -5.61 7.71
CA PHE A 107 -14.05 -5.29 7.56
C PHE A 107 -14.37 -3.86 8.03
N LEU A 108 -13.73 -3.40 9.11
CA LEU A 108 -13.91 -2.04 9.63
C LEU A 108 -13.46 -0.98 8.63
N GLU A 109 -12.28 -1.14 8.02
CA GLU A 109 -11.74 -0.21 7.03
C GLU A 109 -12.62 -0.13 5.77
N LEU A 110 -13.08 -1.28 5.26
CA LEU A 110 -13.97 -1.29 4.10
C LEU A 110 -15.31 -0.63 4.41
N ALA A 111 -15.90 -0.91 5.58
CA ALA A 111 -17.19 -0.36 5.97
C ALA A 111 -17.12 1.15 6.21
N ILE A 112 -16.09 1.66 6.90
CA ILE A 112 -15.95 3.10 7.16
C ILE A 112 -15.64 3.88 5.88
N GLY A 113 -14.82 3.31 4.98
CA GLY A 113 -14.53 3.91 3.68
C GLY A 113 -15.79 4.01 2.82
N GLN A 114 -16.63 2.97 2.83
CA GLN A 114 -17.89 2.94 2.07
C GLN A 114 -18.97 3.86 2.67
N SER A 115 -19.04 4.00 4.00
CA SER A 115 -20.07 4.82 4.66
C SER A 115 -19.81 6.31 4.49
N ILE A 116 -18.58 6.77 4.71
CA ILE A 116 -18.23 8.19 4.66
C ILE A 116 -17.92 8.63 3.21
N ARG A 117 -17.54 7.69 2.33
CA ARG A 117 -17.25 7.94 0.91
C ARG A 117 -16.24 9.05 0.70
N GLN A 118 -15.17 9.08 1.50
CA GLN A 118 -14.05 10.01 1.39
C GLN A 118 -12.72 9.25 1.35
N GLY A 119 -11.64 9.91 0.93
CA GLY A 119 -10.29 9.37 1.07
C GLY A 119 -9.86 9.30 2.54
N PRO A 120 -8.69 8.70 2.84
CA PRO A 120 -8.26 8.43 4.21
C PRO A 120 -8.25 9.69 5.09
N ILE A 121 -7.72 10.81 4.59
CA ILE A 121 -7.64 12.06 5.37
C ILE A 121 -9.05 12.65 5.61
N GLY A 122 -9.91 12.64 4.59
CA GLY A 122 -11.30 13.09 4.71
C GLY A 122 -12.08 12.28 5.75
N VAL A 123 -12.00 10.95 5.70
CA VAL A 123 -12.67 10.03 6.64
C VAL A 123 -12.36 10.38 8.09
N TRP A 124 -11.07 10.52 8.43
CA TRP A 124 -10.68 10.82 9.81
C TRP A 124 -11.07 12.23 10.25
N ARG A 125 -11.09 13.21 9.35
CA ARG A 125 -11.59 14.57 9.64
C ARG A 125 -13.11 14.58 9.87
N ALA A 126 -13.86 13.74 9.14
CA ALA A 126 -15.31 13.60 9.27
C ALA A 126 -15.71 12.92 10.59
N ILE A 127 -14.95 11.92 11.04
CA ILE A 127 -15.17 11.29 12.36
C ILE A 127 -14.91 12.29 13.48
N HIS A 128 -13.73 12.91 13.51
CA HIS A 128 -13.39 13.93 14.49
C HIS A 128 -12.22 14.79 13.97
N PRO A 129 -12.30 16.12 14.00
CA PRO A 129 -11.30 16.98 13.36
C PRO A 129 -9.87 16.83 13.90
N TYR A 130 -9.72 16.34 15.13
CA TYR A 130 -8.42 16.07 15.75
C TYR A 130 -7.77 14.75 15.31
N LEU A 131 -8.54 13.80 14.76
CA LEU A 131 -8.03 12.51 14.28
C LEU A 131 -7.50 12.57 12.84
N GLY A 132 -7.60 13.71 12.16
CA GLY A 132 -7.13 13.86 10.78
C GLY A 132 -5.65 13.50 10.56
N GLY A 133 -4.84 13.46 11.63
CA GLY A 133 -3.44 13.01 11.58
C GLY A 133 -3.26 11.53 11.27
N VAL A 134 -4.26 10.69 11.57
CA VAL A 134 -4.24 9.25 11.26
C VAL A 134 -4.18 9.05 9.74
N GLY A 135 -5.04 9.73 8.98
CA GLY A 135 -5.01 9.65 7.51
C GLY A 135 -3.72 10.19 6.89
N VAL A 136 -3.13 11.23 7.48
CA VAL A 136 -1.83 11.76 7.01
C VAL A 136 -0.71 10.75 7.29
N ALA A 137 -0.70 10.12 8.48
CA ALA A 137 0.25 9.08 8.83
C ALA A 137 0.15 7.87 7.87
N SER A 138 -1.08 7.44 7.55
CA SER A 138 -1.31 6.36 6.57
C SER A 138 -0.80 6.73 5.18
N ALA A 139 -1.03 7.96 4.72
CA ALA A 139 -0.54 8.42 3.41
C ALA A 139 1.01 8.46 3.35
N VAL A 140 1.67 8.96 4.40
CA VAL A 140 3.14 8.96 4.50
C VAL A 140 3.69 7.53 4.53
N ALA A 141 3.06 6.64 5.30
CA ALA A 141 3.43 5.23 5.34
C ALA A 141 3.29 4.56 3.96
N CYS A 142 2.19 4.80 3.24
CA CYS A 142 1.99 4.31 1.87
C CYS A 142 3.07 4.82 0.91
N LEU A 143 3.46 6.11 1.00
CA LEU A 143 4.53 6.67 0.18
C LEU A 143 5.88 6.01 0.45
N LEU A 144 6.24 5.80 1.72
CA LEU A 144 7.49 5.13 2.09
C LEU A 144 7.51 3.68 1.59
N VAL A 145 6.38 2.97 1.72
CA VAL A 145 6.26 1.60 1.21
C VAL A 145 6.36 1.57 -0.32
N ALA A 146 5.74 2.52 -1.01
CA ALA A 146 5.79 2.61 -2.47
C ALA A 146 7.23 2.75 -3.00
N MET A 147 8.11 3.48 -2.30
CA MET A 147 9.48 3.69 -2.75
C MET A 147 10.28 2.39 -2.82
N TYR A 148 10.33 1.64 -1.71
CA TYR A 148 11.15 0.42 -1.66
C TYR A 148 10.49 -0.73 -2.42
N TYR A 149 9.16 -0.83 -2.39
CA TYR A 149 8.47 -1.92 -3.08
C TYR A 149 8.60 -1.76 -4.61
N ASN A 150 8.71 -0.54 -5.14
CA ASN A 150 8.96 -0.36 -6.58
C ASN A 150 10.38 -0.77 -6.99
N MET A 151 11.35 -0.72 -6.07
CA MET A 151 12.70 -1.27 -6.27
C MET A 151 12.66 -2.80 -6.44
N ILE A 152 11.79 -3.49 -5.70
CA ILE A 152 11.58 -4.94 -5.86
C ILE A 152 11.04 -5.26 -7.26
N ILE A 153 10.07 -4.49 -7.75
CA ILE A 153 9.54 -4.64 -9.11
C ILE A 153 10.63 -4.43 -10.15
N ALA A 154 11.54 -3.47 -9.93
CA ALA A 154 12.69 -3.23 -10.78
C ALA A 154 13.62 -4.45 -10.86
N TRP A 155 13.88 -5.14 -9.73
CA TRP A 155 14.62 -6.41 -9.73
C TRP A 155 13.91 -7.50 -10.52
N CYS A 156 12.59 -7.61 -10.41
CA CYS A 156 11.82 -8.55 -11.22
C CYS A 156 11.91 -8.25 -12.73
N PHE A 157 11.92 -6.97 -13.12
CA PHE A 157 12.17 -6.58 -14.52
C PHE A 157 13.56 -6.98 -14.99
N PHE A 158 14.58 -6.71 -14.18
CA PHE A 158 15.95 -7.10 -14.50
C PHE A 158 16.05 -8.60 -14.76
N TYR A 159 15.55 -9.42 -13.83
CA TYR A 159 15.54 -10.87 -14.02
C TYR A 159 14.72 -11.30 -15.23
N LEU A 160 13.53 -10.72 -15.46
CA LEU A 160 12.72 -11.03 -16.62
C LEU A 160 13.49 -10.81 -17.93
N PHE A 161 14.18 -9.67 -18.10
CA PHE A 161 14.96 -9.40 -19.31
C PHE A 161 16.12 -10.37 -19.48
N VAL A 162 16.75 -10.73 -18.36
CA VAL A 162 17.87 -11.65 -18.31
C VAL A 162 17.44 -13.11 -18.57
N SER A 163 16.16 -13.45 -18.41
CA SER A 163 15.62 -14.80 -18.65
C SER A 163 15.43 -15.15 -20.13
N PHE A 164 15.49 -14.20 -21.06
CA PHE A 164 15.30 -14.43 -22.50
C PHE A 164 16.56 -14.93 -23.23
N GLN A 165 17.33 -15.80 -22.58
CA GLN A 165 18.54 -16.41 -23.17
C GLN A 165 18.76 -17.83 -22.65
N ASP A 166 19.38 -18.67 -23.47
CA ASP A 166 19.78 -20.04 -23.15
C ASP A 166 21.27 -20.20 -23.51
N PRO A 167 22.18 -20.50 -22.56
CA PRO A 167 21.95 -20.78 -21.14
C PRO A 167 21.62 -19.53 -20.30
N LEU A 168 20.85 -19.73 -19.22
CA LEU A 168 20.58 -18.67 -18.23
C LEU A 168 21.91 -18.16 -17.61
N PRO A 169 22.10 -16.87 -17.35
CA PRO A 169 23.40 -16.34 -16.92
C PRO A 169 23.74 -16.64 -15.47
N TYR A 170 22.75 -16.99 -14.65
CA TYR A 170 22.96 -17.50 -13.29
C TYR A 170 23.12 -19.04 -13.26
N SER A 171 23.23 -19.71 -14.41
CA SER A 171 23.44 -21.16 -14.51
C SER A 171 24.91 -21.59 -14.34
N THR A 172 25.86 -20.67 -14.56
CA THR A 172 27.31 -20.96 -14.54
C THR A 172 28.07 -19.90 -13.74
N CYS A 173 29.20 -20.30 -13.15
CA CYS A 173 30.11 -19.36 -12.50
C CYS A 173 30.96 -18.65 -13.56
N PRO A 174 31.18 -17.32 -13.44
CA PRO A 174 32.12 -16.62 -14.31
C PRO A 174 33.56 -17.09 -14.07
N LEU A 175 34.38 -17.00 -15.11
CA LEU A 175 35.81 -17.23 -15.03
C LEU A 175 36.48 -16.06 -14.28
N GLY A 176 37.40 -16.39 -13.39
CA GLY A 176 38.27 -15.45 -12.68
C GLY A 176 39.43 -14.97 -13.54
N PRO A 177 40.29 -14.09 -12.99
CA PRO A 177 41.38 -13.42 -13.73
C PRO A 177 42.43 -14.39 -14.30
N ASN A 178 42.57 -15.60 -13.73
CA ASN A 178 43.50 -16.64 -14.21
C ASN A 178 42.83 -17.68 -15.12
N CYS A 179 41.66 -17.37 -15.71
CA CYS A 179 40.81 -18.33 -16.44
C CYS A 179 40.40 -19.56 -15.62
N THR A 180 40.60 -19.54 -14.29
CA THR A 180 40.05 -20.52 -13.36
C THR A 180 38.66 -20.09 -12.94
N THR A 181 37.76 -21.03 -12.63
CA THR A 181 36.46 -20.71 -12.04
C THR A 181 36.63 -19.90 -10.76
N ASN A 182 35.88 -18.80 -10.62
CA ASN A 182 35.97 -17.94 -9.45
C ASN A 182 35.64 -18.71 -8.16
N GLU A 183 36.61 -18.83 -7.24
CA GLU A 183 36.47 -19.55 -5.97
C GLU A 183 35.31 -19.00 -5.13
N GLY A 184 35.11 -17.69 -5.11
CA GLY A 184 34.00 -17.06 -4.38
C GLY A 184 32.62 -17.47 -4.90
N CYS A 185 32.50 -17.79 -6.19
CA CYS A 185 31.25 -18.28 -6.78
C CYS A 185 30.98 -19.76 -6.43
N ILE A 186 32.03 -20.59 -6.36
CA ILE A 186 31.89 -22.00 -5.97
C ILE A 186 31.47 -22.11 -4.51
N LEU A 187 32.10 -21.32 -3.63
CA LEU A 187 31.80 -21.29 -2.20
C LEU A 187 30.36 -20.81 -1.91
N ALA A 188 29.90 -19.78 -2.62
CA ALA A 188 28.58 -19.20 -2.41
C ALA A 188 27.42 -19.96 -3.08
N GLY A 189 27.70 -20.59 -4.22
CA GLY A 189 26.67 -21.01 -5.16
C GLY A 189 26.43 -19.97 -6.26
N ARG A 190 26.15 -20.47 -7.47
CA ARG A 190 26.06 -19.69 -8.72
C ARG A 190 24.99 -18.61 -8.68
N THR A 191 23.79 -18.97 -8.24
CA THR A 191 22.62 -18.07 -8.15
C THR A 191 22.80 -17.00 -7.08
N GLN A 192 23.36 -17.37 -5.93
CA GLN A 192 23.68 -16.45 -4.84
C GLN A 192 24.76 -15.44 -5.24
N TYR A 193 25.83 -15.91 -5.89
CA TYR A 193 26.88 -15.05 -6.43
C TYR A 193 26.33 -14.08 -7.49
N PHE A 194 25.46 -14.57 -8.39
CA PHE A 194 24.81 -13.73 -9.40
C PHE A 194 23.96 -12.62 -8.75
N TRP A 195 23.14 -12.96 -7.74
CA TRP A 195 22.32 -11.98 -7.02
C TRP A 195 23.15 -10.87 -6.37
N TYR A 196 24.06 -11.23 -5.45
CA TYR A 196 24.78 -10.22 -4.66
C TYR A 196 25.83 -9.45 -5.48
N THR A 197 26.53 -10.12 -6.39
CA THR A 197 27.68 -9.50 -7.09
C THR A 197 27.26 -8.89 -8.42
N LYS A 198 26.49 -9.60 -9.26
CA LYS A 198 26.14 -9.13 -10.61
C LYS A 198 24.85 -8.31 -10.65
N THR A 199 23.81 -8.70 -9.93
CA THR A 199 22.54 -7.96 -9.92
C THR A 199 22.65 -6.71 -9.07
N LEU A 200 23.17 -6.83 -7.86
CA LEU A 200 23.12 -5.76 -6.85
C LEU A 200 24.40 -4.93 -6.75
N GLY A 201 25.55 -5.53 -7.02
CA GLY A 201 26.84 -4.91 -6.69
C GLY A 201 26.98 -4.64 -5.20
N ALA A 202 26.59 -5.61 -4.37
CA ALA A 202 26.52 -5.46 -2.92
C ALA A 202 27.92 -5.26 -2.29
N ALA A 203 28.08 -4.17 -1.54
CA ALA A 203 29.30 -3.90 -0.80
C ALA A 203 29.42 -4.75 0.48
N SER A 204 30.62 -4.87 1.03
CA SER A 204 30.86 -5.70 2.23
C SER A 204 30.14 -5.26 3.50
N SER A 205 29.70 -4.01 3.55
CA SER A 205 29.11 -3.36 4.73
C SER A 205 28.35 -2.10 4.31
N ILE A 206 27.32 -1.72 5.06
CA ILE A 206 26.52 -0.51 4.79
C ILE A 206 27.34 0.79 4.78
N GLU A 207 28.46 0.84 5.50
CA GLU A 207 29.35 2.01 5.57
C GLU A 207 30.16 2.23 4.28
N LYS A 208 30.34 1.16 3.49
CA LYS A 208 30.97 1.25 2.18
C LYS A 208 29.87 1.34 1.15
N MET A 209 29.65 2.52 0.57
CA MET A 209 28.80 2.60 -0.61
C MET A 209 29.51 1.86 -1.75
N GLY A 210 28.82 0.91 -2.36
CA GLY A 210 29.30 0.21 -3.55
C GLY A 210 29.26 1.11 -4.79
N ASP A 211 29.74 0.57 -5.90
CA ASP A 211 29.72 1.27 -7.17
C ASP A 211 28.30 1.49 -7.71
N PHE A 212 28.12 2.58 -8.44
CA PHE A 212 26.84 2.96 -9.03
C PHE A 212 26.43 2.00 -10.17
N GLN A 213 25.39 1.19 -9.94
CA GLN A 213 24.88 0.22 -10.92
C GLN A 213 23.84 0.83 -11.85
N TRP A 214 24.27 1.31 -13.03
CA TRP A 214 23.40 2.00 -14.00
C TRP A 214 22.23 1.14 -14.51
N HIS A 215 22.43 -0.18 -14.64
CA HIS A 215 21.41 -1.09 -15.15
C HIS A 215 20.19 -1.15 -14.22
N LEU A 216 20.39 -1.10 -12.90
CA LEU A 216 19.29 -1.03 -11.92
C LEU A 216 18.50 0.27 -12.03
N CYS A 217 19.17 1.40 -12.31
CA CYS A 217 18.49 2.68 -12.50
C CYS A 217 17.56 2.67 -13.73
N LEU A 218 17.95 2.01 -14.81
CA LEU A 218 17.11 1.89 -16.01
C LEU A 218 15.86 1.04 -15.76
N VAL A 219 16.01 -0.13 -15.15
CA VAL A 219 14.84 -0.97 -14.82
C VAL A 219 13.95 -0.33 -13.77
N LEU A 220 14.50 0.47 -12.86
CA LEU A 220 13.73 1.25 -11.89
C LEU A 220 12.94 2.38 -12.58
N PHE A 221 13.56 3.08 -13.53
CA PHE A 221 12.85 4.06 -14.34
C PHE A 221 11.71 3.40 -15.13
N LEU A 222 11.96 2.24 -15.73
CA LEU A 222 10.94 1.47 -16.43
C LEU A 222 9.78 1.06 -15.50
N ALA A 223 10.09 0.59 -14.29
CA ALA A 223 9.07 0.22 -13.30
C ALA A 223 8.16 1.42 -12.95
N TRP A 224 8.75 2.59 -12.69
CA TRP A 224 7.99 3.83 -12.46
C TRP A 224 7.20 4.29 -13.69
N ALA A 225 7.76 4.18 -14.89
CA ALA A 225 7.09 4.57 -16.13
C ALA A 225 5.86 3.68 -16.37
N LEU A 226 6.00 2.36 -16.21
CA LEU A 226 4.89 1.43 -16.38
C LEU A 226 3.80 1.64 -15.33
N LEU A 227 4.18 1.84 -14.07
CA LEU A 227 3.25 2.18 -12.98
C LEU A 227 2.47 3.46 -13.28
N TYR A 228 3.16 4.50 -13.75
CA TYR A 228 2.51 5.74 -14.17
C TYR A 228 1.52 5.51 -15.31
N LEU A 229 1.88 4.72 -16.33
CA LEU A 229 0.97 4.41 -17.44
C LEU A 229 -0.31 3.74 -16.95
N PHE A 230 -0.22 2.75 -16.06
CA PHE A 230 -1.39 2.05 -15.54
C PHE A 230 -2.28 2.92 -14.66
N VAL A 231 -1.71 3.83 -13.85
CA VAL A 231 -2.47 4.69 -12.93
C VAL A 231 -2.89 6.03 -13.55
N SER A 232 -2.35 6.40 -14.72
CA SER A 232 -2.56 7.71 -15.36
C SER A 232 -4.02 8.13 -15.56
N ARG A 233 -4.95 7.18 -15.72
CA ARG A 233 -6.40 7.43 -15.85
C ARG A 233 -7.21 6.97 -14.64
N GLY A 234 -6.55 6.80 -13.49
CA GLY A 234 -7.12 6.33 -12.24
C GLY A 234 -7.74 4.94 -12.33
N VAL A 235 -8.80 4.73 -11.54
CA VAL A 235 -9.49 3.43 -11.36
C VAL A 235 -9.98 2.77 -12.65
N ARG A 236 -10.26 3.54 -13.73
CA ARG A 236 -10.71 2.97 -15.02
C ARG A 236 -9.61 2.23 -15.76
N SER A 237 -8.37 2.71 -15.67
CA SER A 237 -7.21 2.05 -16.28
C SER A 237 -6.72 0.91 -15.38
N VAL A 238 -6.67 1.16 -14.08
CA VAL A 238 -6.32 0.15 -13.07
C VAL A 238 -7.26 -1.05 -13.12
N GLY A 239 -8.58 -0.83 -13.18
CA GLY A 239 -9.57 -1.92 -13.24
C GLY A 239 -9.36 -2.87 -14.42
N LYS A 240 -8.92 -2.35 -15.58
CA LYS A 240 -8.59 -3.16 -16.75
C LYS A 240 -7.27 -3.93 -16.57
N ALA A 241 -6.25 -3.29 -16.03
CA ALA A 241 -4.95 -3.92 -15.78
C ALA A 241 -5.05 -5.05 -14.75
N VAL A 242 -5.88 -4.86 -13.72
CA VAL A 242 -6.12 -5.80 -12.63
C VAL A 242 -6.63 -7.16 -13.11
N TYR A 243 -7.39 -7.22 -14.20
CA TYR A 243 -7.82 -8.51 -14.76
C TYR A 243 -6.65 -9.42 -15.12
N ILE A 244 -5.54 -8.85 -15.60
CA ILE A 244 -4.33 -9.60 -15.93
C ILE A 244 -3.47 -9.77 -14.68
N THR A 245 -3.18 -8.66 -13.98
CA THR A 245 -2.22 -8.68 -12.88
C THR A 245 -2.68 -9.49 -11.67
N ALA A 246 -4.00 -9.57 -11.42
CA ALA A 246 -4.55 -10.38 -10.34
C ALA A 246 -4.78 -11.85 -10.73
N THR A 247 -4.99 -12.19 -12.01
CA THR A 247 -5.29 -13.58 -12.42
C THR A 247 -4.05 -14.39 -12.78
N LEU A 248 -3.07 -13.77 -13.45
CA LEU A 248 -1.84 -14.44 -13.89
C LEU A 248 -1.13 -15.18 -12.75
N PRO A 249 -0.99 -14.61 -11.54
CA PRO A 249 -0.29 -15.29 -10.46
C PRO A 249 -0.93 -16.61 -10.05
N TYR A 250 -2.26 -16.69 -10.00
CA TYR A 250 -2.95 -17.93 -9.65
C TYR A 250 -2.79 -19.01 -10.72
N ILE A 251 -2.83 -18.62 -12.00
CA ILE A 251 -2.60 -19.52 -13.12
C ILE A 251 -1.17 -20.09 -13.05
N VAL A 252 -0.18 -19.22 -12.87
CA VAL A 252 1.23 -19.62 -12.81
C VAL A 252 1.49 -20.49 -11.58
N LEU A 253 0.94 -20.14 -10.41
CA LEU A 253 1.05 -20.96 -9.20
C LEU A 253 0.43 -22.35 -9.40
N ALA A 254 -0.72 -22.45 -10.07
CA ALA A 254 -1.34 -23.74 -10.38
C ALA A 254 -0.45 -24.59 -11.30
N ILE A 255 0.18 -23.98 -12.30
CA ILE A 255 1.14 -24.65 -13.20
C ILE A 255 2.36 -25.16 -12.42
N PHE A 256 2.97 -24.31 -11.58
CA PHE A 256 4.11 -24.70 -10.75
C PHE A 256 3.75 -25.81 -9.77
N PHE A 257 2.59 -25.73 -9.13
CA PHE A 257 2.09 -26.77 -8.22
C PHE A 257 1.88 -28.09 -8.95
N GLY A 258 1.20 -28.07 -10.11
CA GLY A 258 0.99 -29.27 -10.93
C GLY A 258 2.31 -29.92 -11.37
N ARG A 259 3.30 -29.11 -11.79
CA ARG A 259 4.62 -29.63 -12.18
C ARG A 259 5.39 -30.19 -10.98
N ALA A 260 5.35 -29.52 -9.84
CA ALA A 260 6.00 -30.00 -8.62
C ALA A 260 5.39 -31.33 -8.15
N ALA A 261 4.06 -31.45 -8.19
CA ALA A 261 3.36 -32.69 -7.85
C ALA A 261 3.73 -33.83 -8.80
N HIS A 262 3.80 -33.57 -10.10
CA HIS A 262 4.19 -34.58 -11.10
C HIS A 262 5.64 -35.04 -10.90
N ASN A 263 6.59 -34.12 -10.71
CA ASN A 263 7.99 -34.47 -10.43
C ASN A 263 8.11 -35.31 -9.15
N SER A 264 7.41 -34.94 -8.08
CA SER A 264 7.41 -35.68 -6.83
C SER A 264 6.81 -37.07 -6.99
N TYR A 265 5.79 -37.22 -7.83
CA TYR A 265 5.20 -38.52 -8.17
C TYR A 265 6.19 -39.38 -8.95
N ASP A 266 6.86 -38.84 -9.96
CA ASP A 266 7.86 -39.56 -10.77
C ASP A 266 9.08 -39.99 -9.93
N GLU A 267 9.58 -39.13 -9.04
CA GLU A 267 10.66 -39.48 -8.11
C GLU A 267 10.24 -40.60 -7.16
N CYS A 268 9.02 -40.56 -6.64
CA CYS A 268 8.46 -41.62 -5.80
C CYS A 268 8.26 -42.91 -6.59
N LEU A 269 7.76 -42.84 -7.83
CA LEU A 269 7.59 -44.00 -8.70
C LEU A 269 8.92 -44.58 -9.16
N ALA A 270 9.97 -43.77 -9.34
CA ALA A 270 11.32 -44.27 -9.60
C ALA A 270 11.92 -44.98 -8.38
N LEU A 271 11.57 -44.54 -7.16
CA LEU A 271 11.98 -45.18 -5.90
C LEU A 271 11.21 -46.48 -5.60
N TYR A 272 9.92 -46.55 -5.94
CA TYR A 272 9.04 -47.68 -5.59
C TYR A 272 8.64 -48.59 -6.77
N GLY A 273 8.75 -48.12 -8.01
CA GLY A 273 8.34 -48.81 -9.24
C GLY A 273 9.47 -49.48 -10.03
N GLY A 274 10.72 -49.39 -9.54
CA GLY A 274 11.90 -50.07 -10.09
C GLY A 274 12.21 -51.40 -9.38
N VAL A 275 11.34 -52.39 -9.59
CA VAL A 275 11.47 -53.87 -9.49
C VAL A 275 12.63 -54.51 -8.67
N ASN A 276 12.25 -55.25 -7.62
CA ASN A 276 12.92 -56.45 -7.05
C ASN A 276 14.35 -56.35 -6.50
N ASN A 277 14.70 -55.34 -5.72
CA ASN A 277 15.86 -55.44 -4.83
C ASN A 277 15.48 -55.03 -3.40
N THR A 278 15.16 -56.03 -2.57
CA THR A 278 15.32 -55.98 -1.10
C THR A 278 16.80 -55.88 -0.70
N ASN A 279 17.62 -55.17 -1.46
CA ASN A 279 19.02 -54.88 -1.18
C ASN A 279 19.19 -53.37 -1.26
N LEU A 280 18.56 -52.64 -0.34
CA LEU A 280 19.15 -51.36 0.06
C LEU A 280 20.55 -51.70 0.60
N PRO A 281 21.63 -51.06 0.11
CA PRO A 281 22.94 -51.22 0.71
C PRO A 281 22.83 -50.87 2.20
N SER A 282 23.24 -51.81 3.05
CA SER A 282 23.15 -51.71 4.50
C SER A 282 23.88 -50.45 4.97
N GLY A 283 23.13 -49.41 5.32
CA GLY A 283 23.67 -48.17 5.88
C GLY A 283 23.05 -46.88 5.35
N VAL A 284 22.32 -46.88 4.23
CA VAL A 284 21.69 -45.64 3.73
C VAL A 284 20.22 -45.60 4.12
N THR A 285 19.91 -44.80 5.14
CA THR A 285 18.52 -44.53 5.51
C THR A 285 17.94 -43.46 4.59
N LEU A 286 16.71 -43.66 4.13
CA LEU A 286 15.92 -42.70 3.30
C LEU A 286 15.84 -41.30 3.94
N GLN A 287 16.08 -41.22 5.26
CA GLN A 287 16.11 -40.04 6.08
C GLN A 287 17.27 -39.07 5.75
N GLU A 288 18.45 -39.57 5.34
CA GLU A 288 19.66 -38.75 5.20
C GLU A 288 19.67 -37.84 3.96
N LYS A 289 19.05 -38.27 2.85
CA LYS A 289 18.92 -37.43 1.65
C LYS A 289 17.93 -36.28 1.85
N CYS A 290 16.96 -36.44 2.76
CA CYS A 290 15.96 -35.42 3.11
C CYS A 290 16.45 -34.44 4.19
N HIS A 291 17.46 -34.78 5.00
CA HIS A 291 17.84 -33.94 6.15
C HIS A 291 18.79 -32.79 5.82
N ASN A 292 19.52 -32.86 4.70
CA ASN A 292 20.43 -31.79 4.29
C ASN A 292 19.70 -30.61 3.59
N LEU A 293 18.49 -30.85 3.07
CA LEU A 293 17.67 -29.81 2.46
C LEU A 293 17.18 -28.80 3.52
N THR A 294 16.87 -29.26 4.75
CA THR A 294 16.44 -28.38 5.86
C THR A 294 17.48 -27.35 6.28
N HIS A 295 18.77 -27.69 6.18
CA HIS A 295 19.88 -26.77 6.48
C HIS A 295 20.08 -25.74 5.35
N TRP A 296 20.01 -26.16 4.08
CA TRP A 296 20.06 -25.26 2.93
C TRP A 296 18.84 -24.35 2.82
N LEU A 297 17.66 -24.88 3.14
CA LEU A 297 16.40 -24.14 3.19
C LEU A 297 16.46 -23.06 4.28
N SER A 298 16.86 -23.40 5.51
CA SER A 298 16.83 -22.44 6.64
C SER A 298 17.74 -21.22 6.44
N GLU A 299 18.85 -21.34 5.71
CA GLU A 299 19.70 -20.21 5.34
C GLU A 299 19.18 -19.44 4.11
N SER A 300 18.49 -20.10 3.18
CA SER A 300 17.95 -19.49 1.94
C SER A 300 16.64 -18.70 2.10
N PHE A 301 15.95 -18.81 3.23
CA PHE A 301 14.61 -18.21 3.41
C PHE A 301 14.56 -16.76 3.91
N LYS A 302 15.67 -16.02 4.03
CA LYS A 302 15.61 -14.63 4.53
C LYS A 302 15.33 -13.61 3.40
N GLY A 303 14.10 -13.10 3.34
CA GLY A 303 13.74 -11.94 2.51
C GLY A 303 13.66 -12.25 1.01
N PRO A 304 14.01 -11.29 0.12
CA PRO A 304 13.95 -11.47 -1.34
C PRO A 304 14.77 -12.66 -1.88
N GLY A 305 15.79 -13.10 -1.12
CA GLY A 305 16.67 -14.20 -1.49
C GLY A 305 15.94 -15.52 -1.77
N LEU A 306 14.79 -15.77 -1.14
CA LEU A 306 13.98 -16.95 -1.46
C LEU A 306 13.63 -17.01 -2.97
N THR A 307 13.27 -15.86 -3.53
CA THR A 307 12.81 -15.79 -4.91
C THR A 307 13.95 -15.65 -5.89
N PHE A 308 14.93 -14.80 -5.60
CA PHE A 308 16.02 -14.50 -6.54
C PHE A 308 17.22 -15.46 -6.44
N ILE A 309 17.24 -16.34 -5.44
CA ILE A 309 18.30 -17.36 -5.25
C ILE A 309 17.69 -18.75 -5.29
N ALA A 310 16.79 -19.08 -4.35
CA ALA A 310 16.32 -20.46 -4.22
C ALA A 310 15.37 -20.88 -5.35
N PHE A 311 14.39 -20.06 -5.75
CA PHE A 311 13.53 -20.40 -6.89
C PHE A 311 14.30 -20.42 -8.22
N THR A 312 15.27 -19.51 -8.41
CA THR A 312 16.11 -19.54 -9.61
C THR A 312 16.98 -20.80 -9.67
N GLU A 313 17.52 -21.26 -8.54
CA GLU A 313 18.28 -22.52 -8.48
C GLU A 313 17.39 -23.73 -8.76
N ALA A 314 16.15 -23.72 -8.25
CA ALA A 314 15.18 -24.77 -8.55
C ALA A 314 14.81 -24.81 -10.05
N ILE A 315 14.67 -23.65 -10.69
CA ILE A 315 14.36 -23.53 -12.12
C ILE A 315 15.48 -24.10 -13.00
N LEU A 316 16.74 -23.95 -12.61
CA LEU A 316 17.87 -24.52 -13.36
C LEU A 316 17.82 -26.05 -13.45
N LYS A 317 17.12 -26.72 -12.53
CA LYS A 317 16.93 -28.18 -12.54
C LYS A 317 15.80 -28.64 -13.46
N LEU A 318 14.96 -27.71 -13.94
CA LEU A 318 13.85 -28.03 -14.83
C LEU A 318 14.31 -28.04 -16.30
N PRO A 319 13.76 -28.94 -17.13
CA PRO A 319 13.96 -28.86 -18.57
C PRO A 319 13.33 -27.58 -19.11
N LEU A 320 13.95 -26.97 -20.13
CA LEU A 320 13.56 -25.66 -20.67
C LEU A 320 13.56 -24.56 -19.58
N SER A 321 14.61 -24.50 -18.78
CA SER A 321 14.76 -23.56 -17.66
C SER A 321 14.50 -22.08 -18.02
N PRO A 322 14.80 -21.54 -19.22
CA PRO A 322 14.46 -20.16 -19.57
C PRO A 322 12.95 -19.89 -19.56
N ALA A 323 12.13 -20.83 -20.06
CA ALA A 323 10.68 -20.65 -20.13
C ALA A 323 10.04 -20.57 -18.73
N TRP A 324 10.47 -21.43 -17.81
CA TRP A 324 10.03 -21.41 -16.41
C TRP A 324 10.47 -20.14 -15.68
N SER A 325 11.66 -19.63 -16.00
CA SER A 325 12.16 -18.36 -15.48
C SER A 325 11.30 -17.18 -15.93
N VAL A 326 11.00 -17.07 -17.23
CA VAL A 326 10.09 -16.04 -17.76
C VAL A 326 8.71 -16.11 -17.09
N LEU A 327 8.13 -17.31 -16.97
CA LEU A 327 6.83 -17.51 -16.32
C LEU A 327 6.84 -17.03 -14.86
N LEU A 328 7.88 -17.39 -14.10
CA LEU A 328 8.05 -16.97 -12.71
C LEU A 328 8.14 -15.44 -12.60
N PHE A 329 9.03 -14.79 -13.35
CA PHE A 329 9.22 -13.34 -13.23
C PHE A 329 8.04 -12.53 -13.78
N CYS A 330 7.30 -13.04 -14.77
CA CYS A 330 6.01 -12.45 -15.19
C CYS A 330 4.96 -12.52 -14.08
N MET A 331 4.86 -13.65 -13.36
CA MET A 331 4.00 -13.76 -12.18
C MET A 331 4.41 -12.76 -11.09
N LEU A 332 5.71 -12.67 -10.78
CA LEU A 332 6.23 -11.77 -9.74
C LEU A 332 5.95 -10.29 -10.08
N LEU A 333 6.13 -9.90 -11.34
CA LEU A 333 5.78 -8.56 -11.80
C LEU A 333 4.29 -8.27 -11.66
N SER A 334 3.44 -9.25 -11.97
CA SER A 334 1.98 -9.11 -11.85
C SER A 334 1.55 -8.96 -10.39
N LEU A 335 2.10 -9.78 -9.49
CA LEU A 335 1.89 -9.65 -8.04
C LEU A 335 2.38 -8.28 -7.52
N GLY A 336 3.57 -7.87 -7.94
CA GLY A 336 4.17 -6.59 -7.54
C GLY A 336 3.32 -5.40 -7.98
N LEU A 337 2.95 -5.35 -9.27
CA LEU A 337 2.12 -4.30 -9.85
C LEU A 337 0.72 -4.25 -9.23
N GLY A 338 0.11 -5.41 -8.96
CA GLY A 338 -1.20 -5.50 -8.31
C GLY A 338 -1.24 -4.81 -6.95
N SER A 339 -0.27 -5.08 -6.07
CA SER A 339 -0.19 -4.42 -4.78
C SER A 339 0.15 -2.94 -4.90
N MET A 340 1.03 -2.58 -5.85
CA MET A 340 1.42 -1.20 -6.12
C MET A 340 0.26 -0.29 -6.51
N PHE A 341 -0.69 -0.79 -7.30
CA PHE A 341 -1.87 0.01 -7.67
C PHE A 341 -2.64 0.46 -6.43
N GLY A 342 -2.84 -0.42 -5.44
CA GLY A 342 -3.51 -0.07 -4.19
C GLY A 342 -2.70 0.88 -3.31
N ILE A 343 -1.39 0.64 -3.17
CA ILE A 343 -0.50 1.51 -2.37
C ILE A 343 -0.47 2.92 -2.95
N LEU A 344 -0.32 3.05 -4.27
CA LEU A 344 -0.24 4.35 -4.94
C LEU A 344 -1.58 5.08 -4.92
N GLU A 345 -2.70 4.38 -5.16
CA GLU A 345 -4.05 4.97 -5.04
C GLU A 345 -4.33 5.48 -3.62
N GLY A 346 -3.91 4.75 -2.58
CA GLY A 346 -4.03 5.22 -1.20
C GLY A 346 -3.27 6.53 -0.96
N ALA A 347 -2.06 6.64 -1.50
CA ALA A 347 -1.25 7.85 -1.38
C ALA A 347 -1.79 9.00 -2.27
N LEU A 348 -2.13 8.73 -3.53
CA LEU A 348 -2.59 9.72 -4.50
C LEU A 348 -3.95 10.30 -4.10
N ASN A 349 -4.91 9.48 -3.65
CA ASN A 349 -6.19 9.99 -3.17
C ASN A 349 -6.02 10.92 -1.96
N SER A 350 -5.09 10.57 -1.05
CA SER A 350 -4.76 11.42 0.10
C SER A 350 -4.13 12.76 -0.32
N LEU A 351 -3.26 12.76 -1.34
CA LEU A 351 -2.61 13.96 -1.86
C LEU A 351 -3.56 14.84 -2.68
N HIS A 352 -4.41 14.23 -3.52
CA HIS A 352 -5.41 14.92 -4.33
C HIS A 352 -6.40 15.72 -3.45
N GLU A 353 -6.80 15.16 -2.30
CA GLU A 353 -7.65 15.86 -1.33
C GLU A 353 -6.96 17.07 -0.66
N GLN A 354 -5.62 17.18 -0.69
CA GLN A 354 -4.88 18.28 -0.07
C GLN A 354 -4.32 19.31 -1.07
N LYS A 355 -4.59 19.20 -2.38
CA LYS A 355 -4.12 20.13 -3.44
C LYS A 355 -2.60 20.45 -3.40
N LEU A 356 -1.74 19.51 -2.99
CA LEU A 356 -0.30 19.72 -2.87
C LEU A 356 0.52 18.75 -3.77
N ILE A 357 1.43 19.30 -4.59
CA ILE A 357 2.46 18.61 -5.40
C ILE A 357 3.69 19.56 -5.46
N PRO A 358 4.98 19.13 -5.51
CA PRO A 358 5.55 17.81 -5.84
C PRO A 358 6.49 17.16 -4.79
N LEU A 359 6.61 15.82 -4.89
CA LEU A 359 7.57 14.98 -4.15
C LEU A 359 8.82 14.67 -5.00
N ARG A 360 9.99 14.62 -4.33
CA ARG A 360 11.31 14.33 -4.91
C ARG A 360 11.62 12.82 -4.85
N LYS A 361 12.38 12.29 -5.83
CA LYS A 361 12.77 10.86 -5.92
C LYS A 361 14.17 10.65 -5.33
N GLU A 362 14.34 9.65 -4.46
CA GLU A 362 15.65 9.22 -3.94
C GLU A 362 15.90 7.73 -4.25
N ILE A 363 17.19 7.37 -4.37
CA ILE A 363 17.67 6.06 -4.80
C ILE A 363 17.96 5.20 -3.57
N LEU A 364 17.28 4.06 -3.42
CA LEU A 364 17.49 3.10 -2.33
C LEU A 364 18.32 1.90 -2.82
N THR A 365 19.39 1.53 -2.10
CA THR A 365 20.13 0.27 -2.34
C THR A 365 19.63 -0.88 -1.44
N GLU A 366 20.08 -2.12 -1.64
CA GLU A 366 19.52 -3.33 -0.99
C GLU A 366 19.55 -3.30 0.56
N TYR A 367 20.66 -2.84 1.17
CA TYR A 367 20.75 -2.73 2.63
C TYR A 367 19.76 -1.70 3.19
N TRP A 368 19.54 -0.61 2.44
CA TRP A 368 18.50 0.36 2.77
C TRP A 368 17.10 -0.25 2.58
N LEU A 369 16.89 -1.09 1.57
CA LEU A 369 15.61 -1.78 1.37
C LEU A 369 15.26 -2.72 2.53
N GLN A 370 16.23 -3.49 3.05
CA GLN A 370 16.00 -4.35 4.22
C GLN A 370 15.67 -3.52 5.47
N MET A 371 16.34 -2.38 5.66
CA MET A 371 16.06 -1.46 6.76
C MET A 371 14.67 -0.82 6.63
N PHE A 372 14.29 -0.35 5.43
CA PHE A 372 12.97 0.23 5.18
C PHE A 372 11.86 -0.81 5.33
N ASP A 373 11.94 -1.98 4.71
CA ASP A 373 10.91 -3.03 4.83
C ASP A 373 10.69 -3.47 6.29
N SER A 374 11.76 -3.49 7.10
CA SER A 374 11.68 -3.88 8.50
C SER A 374 11.05 -2.80 9.40
N PHE A 375 11.37 -1.52 9.16
CA PHE A 375 11.08 -0.43 10.10
C PHE A 375 10.09 0.63 9.61
N SER A 376 9.96 0.86 8.30
CA SER A 376 9.07 1.88 7.75
C SER A 376 7.59 1.51 7.87
N ALA A 377 7.29 0.21 7.90
CA ALA A 377 5.93 -0.31 7.93
C ALA A 377 5.56 -0.94 9.27
N THR A 378 6.41 -1.78 9.86
CA THR A 378 6.03 -2.64 10.99
C THR A 378 5.51 -1.88 12.21
N LEU A 379 6.27 -0.92 12.74
CA LEU A 379 5.85 -0.14 13.92
C LEU A 379 4.84 0.96 13.57
N PRO A 380 5.01 1.74 12.49
CA PRO A 380 4.02 2.75 12.10
C PRO A 380 2.62 2.19 11.82
N LEU A 381 2.51 1.06 11.13
CA LEU A 381 1.21 0.44 10.85
C LEU A 381 0.50 0.01 12.14
N LEU A 382 1.23 -0.54 13.13
CA LEU A 382 0.63 -0.90 14.42
C LEU A 382 0.08 0.32 15.16
N VAL A 383 0.81 1.45 15.15
CA VAL A 383 0.35 2.70 15.76
C VAL A 383 -0.87 3.26 15.03
N ILE A 384 -0.85 3.28 13.70
CA ILE A 384 -1.97 3.71 12.87
C ILE A 384 -3.19 2.83 13.18
N CYS A 385 -3.09 1.51 13.04
CA CYS A 385 -4.19 0.57 13.29
C CYS A 385 -4.77 0.71 14.71
N PHE A 386 -3.94 0.96 15.72
CA PHE A 386 -4.42 1.22 17.08
C PHE A 386 -5.31 2.46 17.15
N PHE A 387 -4.86 3.59 16.58
CA PHE A 387 -5.65 4.83 16.55
C PHE A 387 -6.89 4.72 15.65
N GLU A 388 -6.85 3.91 14.60
CA GLU A 388 -8.02 3.65 13.75
C GLU A 388 -9.10 2.87 14.51
N LEU A 389 -8.71 1.79 15.20
CA LEU A 389 -9.61 0.99 16.02
C LEU A 389 -10.23 1.80 17.17
N VAL A 390 -9.42 2.60 17.87
CA VAL A 390 -9.90 3.50 18.94
C VAL A 390 -10.76 4.61 18.36
N GLY A 391 -10.35 5.19 17.22
CA GLY A 391 -11.08 6.24 16.51
C GLY A 391 -12.49 5.82 16.11
N VAL A 392 -12.66 4.63 15.53
CA VAL A 392 -13.99 4.14 15.11
C VAL A 392 -14.77 3.57 16.30
N SER A 393 -14.15 2.77 17.16
CA SER A 393 -14.89 2.05 18.21
C SER A 393 -15.30 2.92 19.40
N TRP A 394 -14.45 3.88 19.79
CA TRP A 394 -14.63 4.69 20.99
C TRP A 394 -14.97 6.15 20.68
N ILE A 395 -14.31 6.78 19.70
CA ILE A 395 -14.53 8.20 19.38
C ILE A 395 -15.76 8.39 18.49
N TYR A 396 -15.84 7.67 17.37
CA TYR A 396 -17.04 7.66 16.52
C TYR A 396 -18.22 6.95 17.22
N GLY A 397 -17.90 5.90 17.99
CA GLY A 397 -18.82 5.14 18.80
C GLY A 397 -19.31 3.88 18.07
N ALA A 398 -19.04 2.72 18.67
CA ALA A 398 -19.38 1.43 18.09
C ALA A 398 -20.89 1.24 17.78
N ASN A 399 -21.80 1.82 18.57
CA ASN A 399 -23.24 1.70 18.29
C ASN A 399 -23.62 2.45 17.01
N ARG A 400 -23.10 3.67 16.82
CA ARG A 400 -23.34 4.47 15.61
C ARG A 400 -22.79 3.76 14.37
N PHE A 401 -21.58 3.22 14.48
CA PHE A 401 -20.99 2.43 13.40
C PHE A 401 -21.83 1.19 13.02
N TYR A 402 -22.43 0.54 14.01
CA TYR A 402 -23.35 -0.57 13.79
C TYR A 402 -24.61 -0.16 13.03
N ASP A 403 -25.21 0.96 13.42
CA ASP A 403 -26.40 1.49 12.75
C ASP A 403 -26.07 1.91 11.31
N ASP A 404 -24.88 2.45 11.05
CA ASP A 404 -24.41 2.75 9.69
C ASP A 404 -24.24 1.48 8.83
N ILE A 405 -23.69 0.40 9.40
CA ILE A 405 -23.56 -0.88 8.70
C ILE A 405 -24.93 -1.49 8.40
N GLU A 406 -25.86 -1.44 9.36
CA GLU A 406 -27.23 -1.89 9.14
C GLU A 406 -27.92 -1.07 8.05
N TYR A 407 -27.71 0.24 8.00
CA TYR A 407 -28.23 1.09 6.95
C TYR A 407 -27.67 0.69 5.56
N MET A 408 -26.38 0.37 5.46
CA MET A 408 -25.73 -0.02 4.20
C MET A 408 -26.08 -1.43 3.73
N LEU A 409 -26.07 -2.42 4.63
CA LEU A 409 -26.22 -3.84 4.31
C LEU A 409 -27.62 -4.40 4.57
N ARG A 410 -28.49 -3.64 5.26
CA ARG A 410 -29.80 -4.09 5.78
C ARG A 410 -29.71 -5.29 6.73
N LEU A 411 -28.52 -5.57 7.26
CA LEU A 411 -28.23 -6.67 8.20
C LEU A 411 -27.43 -6.13 9.38
N ARG A 412 -27.85 -6.45 10.61
CA ARG A 412 -27.07 -6.14 11.82
C ARG A 412 -25.95 -7.16 11.99
N PRO A 413 -24.67 -6.72 12.09
CA PRO A 413 -23.56 -7.62 12.39
C PRO A 413 -23.78 -8.35 13.72
N CYS A 414 -23.26 -9.58 13.82
CA CYS A 414 -23.33 -10.35 15.07
C CYS A 414 -22.52 -9.69 16.20
N TRP A 415 -22.73 -10.15 17.44
CA TRP A 415 -22.06 -9.62 18.63
C TRP A 415 -20.53 -9.74 18.59
N TYR A 416 -20.03 -10.74 17.85
CA TYR A 416 -18.61 -10.98 17.61
C TYR A 416 -17.89 -9.70 17.19
N TRP A 417 -18.36 -9.03 16.14
CA TRP A 417 -17.72 -7.83 15.58
C TRP A 417 -17.64 -6.69 16.61
N LYS A 418 -18.66 -6.56 17.46
CA LYS A 418 -18.75 -5.51 18.48
C LYS A 418 -17.67 -5.69 19.54
N VAL A 419 -17.50 -6.93 20.00
CA VAL A 419 -16.50 -7.29 21.00
C VAL A 419 -15.11 -7.21 20.41
N THR A 420 -14.92 -7.67 19.18
CA THR A 420 -13.61 -7.63 18.52
C THR A 420 -13.13 -6.22 18.25
N TRP A 421 -13.98 -5.32 17.74
CA TRP A 421 -13.57 -3.94 17.46
C TRP A 421 -13.34 -3.14 18.73
N ARG A 422 -14.20 -3.32 19.73
CA ARG A 422 -14.14 -2.51 20.95
C ARG A 422 -13.03 -2.92 21.91
N PHE A 423 -12.76 -4.22 22.05
CA PHE A 423 -11.89 -4.74 23.11
C PHE A 423 -10.77 -5.63 22.59
N VAL A 424 -11.07 -6.67 21.82
CA VAL A 424 -10.08 -7.71 21.47
C VAL A 424 -9.00 -7.17 20.54
N SER A 425 -9.37 -6.55 19.41
CA SER A 425 -8.42 -6.06 18.41
C SER A 425 -7.52 -4.95 18.98
N PRO A 426 -8.04 -3.90 19.67
CA PRO A 426 -7.19 -2.88 20.27
C PRO A 426 -6.20 -3.45 21.29
N LEU A 427 -6.63 -4.42 22.10
CA LEU A 427 -5.77 -5.08 23.09
C LEU A 427 -4.67 -5.89 22.41
N ILE A 428 -5.00 -6.70 21.40
CA ILE A 428 -4.01 -7.48 20.65
C ILE A 428 -2.98 -6.55 19.98
N VAL A 429 -3.43 -5.48 19.30
CA VAL A 429 -2.52 -4.51 18.67
C VAL A 429 -1.62 -3.85 19.70
N LEU A 430 -2.15 -3.45 20.86
CA LEU A 430 -1.38 -2.86 21.94
C LEU A 430 -0.32 -3.84 22.49
N VAL A 431 -0.69 -5.11 22.70
CA VAL A 431 0.24 -6.16 23.14
C VAL A 431 1.34 -6.38 22.10
N ILE A 432 1.00 -6.49 20.81
CA ILE A 432 1.99 -6.66 19.74
C ILE A 432 2.93 -5.44 19.67
N PHE A 433 2.40 -4.23 19.83
CA PHE A 433 3.20 -3.00 19.85
C PHE A 433 4.19 -2.99 21.02
N VAL A 434 3.73 -3.26 22.25
CA VAL A 434 4.60 -3.32 23.43
C VAL A 434 5.65 -4.42 23.30
N CYS A 435 5.26 -5.63 22.88
CA CYS A 435 6.21 -6.72 22.63
C CYS A 435 7.24 -6.36 21.55
N SER A 436 6.84 -5.62 20.50
CA SER A 436 7.75 -5.18 19.45
C SER A 436 8.76 -4.16 19.96
N LEU A 437 8.34 -3.21 20.81
CA LEU A 437 9.24 -2.25 21.47
C LEU A 437 10.21 -2.95 22.42
N LEU A 438 9.73 -3.90 23.22
CA LEU A 438 10.59 -4.68 24.13
C LEU A 438 11.63 -5.50 23.36
N ASN A 439 11.22 -6.17 22.29
CA ASN A 439 12.14 -6.96 21.47
C ASN A 439 13.20 -6.07 20.80
N MET A 440 12.83 -4.86 20.37
CA MET A 440 13.76 -3.87 19.81
C MET A 440 14.75 -3.33 20.86
N GLY A 441 14.35 -3.24 22.13
CA GLY A 441 15.22 -2.84 23.24
C GLY A 441 16.15 -3.95 23.74
N MET A 442 15.73 -5.22 23.65
CA MET A 442 16.49 -6.35 24.22
C MET A 442 17.52 -6.96 23.26
N LYS A 443 17.27 -6.93 21.94
CA LYS A 443 18.15 -7.57 20.95
C LYS A 443 18.70 -6.52 20.00
N PRO A 444 20.03 -6.50 19.75
CA PRO A 444 20.58 -5.59 18.76
C PRO A 444 20.01 -5.95 17.38
N VAL A 445 19.57 -4.93 16.66
CA VAL A 445 19.10 -5.08 15.28
C VAL A 445 20.29 -5.51 14.40
N THR A 446 20.13 -6.62 13.68
CA THR A 446 21.13 -7.14 12.75
C THR A 446 20.63 -7.10 11.30
N TYR A 447 21.57 -7.01 10.37
CA TYR A 447 21.35 -7.14 8.92
C TYR A 447 22.26 -8.18 8.31
N SER A 448 21.88 -8.68 7.15
CA SER A 448 22.65 -9.66 6.38
C SER A 448 23.67 -8.95 5.49
N ALA A 449 24.97 -9.09 5.77
CA ALA A 449 26.05 -8.49 4.98
C ALA A 449 26.72 -9.53 4.06
N TRP A 450 26.99 -9.14 2.81
CA TRP A 450 27.61 -10.01 1.81
C TRP A 450 29.14 -9.94 1.87
N ARG A 451 29.84 -11.07 1.82
CA ARG A 451 31.31 -11.12 1.74
C ARG A 451 31.78 -11.90 0.53
N GLU A 452 32.20 -11.18 -0.50
CA GLU A 452 32.65 -11.76 -1.78
C GLU A 452 33.80 -12.77 -1.60
N ASN A 453 34.82 -12.45 -0.80
CA ASN A 453 35.99 -13.31 -0.59
C ASN A 453 35.68 -14.67 0.08
N LYS A 454 34.57 -14.79 0.80
CA LYS A 454 34.18 -16.03 1.48
C LYS A 454 32.93 -16.68 0.89
N GLY A 455 32.24 -15.99 -0.01
CA GLY A 455 30.98 -16.44 -0.59
C GLY A 455 29.84 -16.56 0.44
N ASP A 456 29.95 -15.93 1.62
CA ASP A 456 29.02 -16.11 2.73
C ASP A 456 28.25 -14.84 3.10
N VAL A 457 27.03 -15.03 3.61
CA VAL A 457 26.19 -13.96 4.15
C VAL A 457 26.26 -14.02 5.67
N LYS A 458 26.86 -13.02 6.30
CA LYS A 458 26.98 -12.96 7.77
C LYS A 458 26.01 -11.94 8.35
N SER A 459 25.34 -12.29 9.45
CA SER A 459 24.53 -11.34 10.22
C SER A 459 25.44 -10.40 11.03
N VAL A 460 25.40 -9.11 10.74
CA VAL A 460 26.19 -8.05 11.38
C VAL A 460 25.26 -7.04 12.04
N ALA A 461 25.67 -6.45 13.17
CA ALA A 461 24.88 -5.40 13.83
C ALA A 461 24.94 -4.08 13.05
N TYR A 462 23.85 -3.31 13.09
CA TYR A 462 23.83 -1.98 12.49
C TYR A 462 24.79 -1.02 13.22
N PRO A 463 25.51 -0.15 12.48
CA PRO A 463 26.24 0.98 13.07
C PRO A 463 25.35 1.93 13.88
N THR A 464 25.94 2.69 14.79
CA THR A 464 25.22 3.60 15.71
C THR A 464 24.41 4.67 14.97
N TRP A 465 24.92 5.22 13.88
CA TRP A 465 24.22 6.21 13.06
C TRP A 465 22.96 5.66 12.37
N CYS A 466 22.90 4.35 12.09
CA CYS A 466 21.72 3.73 11.50
C CYS A 466 20.52 3.73 12.45
N TYR A 467 20.74 3.64 13.77
CA TYR A 467 19.65 3.74 14.75
C TYR A 467 18.96 5.10 14.70
N PHE A 468 19.70 6.18 14.42
CA PHE A 468 19.10 7.50 14.21
C PHE A 468 18.19 7.52 12.98
N ILE A 469 18.61 6.90 11.88
CA ILE A 469 17.79 6.80 10.66
C ILE A 469 16.54 5.95 10.90
N ILE A 470 16.68 4.80 11.56
CA ILE A 470 15.55 3.93 11.91
C ILE A 470 14.54 4.71 12.78
N GLY A 471 15.02 5.43 13.80
CA GLY A 471 14.18 6.30 14.62
C GLY A 471 13.48 7.38 13.80
N SER A 472 14.19 8.05 12.90
CA SER A 472 13.63 9.09 12.02
C SER A 472 12.53 8.53 11.09
N LEU A 473 12.71 7.31 10.58
CA LEU A 473 11.78 6.66 9.66
C LEU A 473 10.48 6.27 10.37
N ILE A 474 10.57 5.76 11.60
CA ILE A 474 9.40 5.46 12.44
C ILE A 474 8.68 6.76 12.81
N CYS A 475 9.44 7.79 13.20
CA CYS A 475 8.88 9.09 13.55
C CYS A 475 8.23 9.79 12.35
N ALA A 476 8.72 9.61 11.12
CA ALA A 476 8.18 10.28 9.93
C ALA A 476 6.68 10.03 9.77
N SER A 477 6.21 8.80 9.96
CA SER A 477 4.79 8.45 9.88
C SER A 477 4.07 8.66 11.22
N CYS A 478 4.65 8.19 12.33
CA CYS A 478 3.98 8.21 13.64
C CYS A 478 3.77 9.63 14.20
N SER A 479 4.71 10.55 13.95
CA SER A 479 4.64 11.92 14.48
C SER A 479 3.55 12.76 13.80
N CYS A 480 3.07 12.36 12.62
CA CYS A 480 1.97 13.05 11.95
C CYS A 480 0.69 13.07 12.81
N ILE A 481 0.43 12.01 13.60
CA ILE A 481 -0.76 11.91 14.46
C ILE A 481 -0.74 13.01 15.55
N PRO A 482 0.26 13.07 16.45
CA PRO A 482 0.32 14.12 17.46
C PRO A 482 0.57 15.50 16.87
N ALA A 483 1.33 15.63 15.77
CA ALA A 483 1.57 16.92 15.13
C ALA A 483 0.27 17.55 14.62
N VAL A 484 -0.56 16.79 13.89
CA VAL A 484 -1.86 17.30 13.41
C VAL A 484 -2.81 17.56 14.58
N PHE A 485 -2.79 16.73 15.62
CA PHE A 485 -3.56 16.99 16.85
C PHE A 485 -3.18 18.34 17.48
N MET A 486 -1.88 18.62 17.64
CA MET A 486 -1.38 19.88 18.21
C MET A 486 -1.70 21.08 17.32
N LEU A 487 -1.50 20.97 16.00
CA LEU A 487 -1.84 22.04 15.05
C LEU A 487 -3.33 22.40 15.12
N ARG A 488 -4.22 21.41 15.20
CA ARG A 488 -5.66 21.63 15.35
C ARG A 488 -6.01 22.25 16.70
N LEU A 489 -5.32 21.85 17.77
CA LEU A 489 -5.50 22.46 19.09
C LEU A 489 -5.13 23.95 19.05
N PHE A 490 -3.98 24.29 18.47
CA PHE A 490 -3.54 25.68 18.33
C PHE A 490 -4.48 26.50 17.44
N GLN A 491 -4.94 25.96 16.32
CA GLN A 491 -5.94 26.61 15.46
C GLN A 491 -7.22 26.93 16.23
N ARG A 492 -7.75 25.97 17.00
CA ARG A 492 -8.99 26.15 17.77
C ARG A 492 -8.83 27.17 18.90
N ILE A 493 -7.68 27.18 19.58
CA ILE A 493 -7.34 28.20 20.58
C ILE A 493 -7.26 29.59 19.92
N HIS A 494 -6.64 29.67 18.75
CA HIS A 494 -6.51 30.92 18.00
C HIS A 494 -7.88 31.45 17.52
N GLU A 495 -8.72 30.58 16.96
CA GLU A 495 -10.09 30.92 16.54
C GLU A 495 -10.96 31.34 17.71
N LYS A 496 -10.88 30.65 18.85
CA LYS A 496 -11.59 31.05 20.07
C LYS A 496 -11.13 32.43 20.54
N ARG A 497 -9.81 32.67 20.59
CA ARG A 497 -9.26 33.98 20.96
C ARG A 497 -9.69 35.09 19.99
N LYS A 498 -9.75 34.80 18.68
CA LYS A 498 -10.23 35.74 17.65
C LYS A 498 -11.71 36.08 17.87
N ARG A 499 -12.55 35.06 18.08
CA ARG A 499 -13.98 35.21 18.36
C ARG A 499 -14.24 36.02 19.63
N ASP A 500 -13.52 35.70 20.71
CA ASP A 500 -13.64 36.43 21.99
C ASP A 500 -13.20 37.91 21.81
N SER A 501 -12.18 38.16 20.98
CA SER A 501 -11.71 39.52 20.66
C SER A 501 -12.66 40.31 19.74
N GLU A 502 -13.45 39.63 18.91
CA GLU A 502 -14.51 40.24 18.08
C GLU A 502 -15.71 40.59 18.96
N ILE A 503 -16.17 39.68 19.82
CA ILE A 503 -17.27 39.93 20.77
C ILE A 503 -16.96 41.13 21.68
N VAL A 504 -15.75 41.21 22.23
CA VAL A 504 -15.34 42.36 23.06
C VAL A 504 -15.36 43.67 22.26
N ARG A 505 -14.95 43.65 20.98
CA ARG A 505 -15.00 44.83 20.12
C ARG A 505 -16.44 45.29 19.86
N ASP A 506 -17.34 44.36 19.59
CA ASP A 506 -18.75 44.67 19.31
C ASP A 506 -19.48 45.20 20.55
N LEU A 507 -19.17 44.65 21.73
CA LEU A 507 -19.68 45.16 23.01
C LEU A 507 -19.18 46.58 23.31
N LEU A 508 -17.89 46.86 23.07
CA LEU A 508 -17.32 48.20 23.24
C LEU A 508 -17.91 49.21 22.25
N GLN A 509 -18.19 48.81 21.00
CA GLN A 509 -18.87 49.66 20.03
C GLN A 509 -20.32 49.94 20.42
N SER A 510 -21.04 48.92 20.91
CA SER A 510 -22.42 49.06 21.38
C SER A 510 -22.51 49.97 22.62
N ALA A 511 -21.58 49.85 23.56
CA ALA A 511 -21.48 50.74 24.72
C ALA A 511 -21.17 52.19 24.32
N LYS A 512 -20.24 52.41 23.39
CA LYS A 512 -19.97 53.75 22.85
C LYS A 512 -21.15 54.35 22.10
N LYS A 513 -21.98 53.53 21.46
CA LYS A 513 -23.19 53.99 20.77
C LYS A 513 -24.26 54.42 21.76
N SER A 514 -24.49 53.65 22.83
CA SER A 514 -25.47 54.03 23.87
C SER A 514 -25.06 55.27 24.67
N GLU A 515 -23.76 55.53 24.85
CA GLU A 515 -23.27 56.78 25.42
C GLU A 515 -23.49 58.00 24.50
N ARG A 516 -23.54 57.83 23.18
CA ARG A 516 -23.81 58.94 22.24
C ARG A 516 -25.30 59.26 22.08
N GLU A 517 -26.17 58.31 22.43
CA GLU A 517 -27.63 58.45 22.34
C GLU A 517 -28.26 59.01 23.63
N LYS A 518 -27.49 59.08 24.73
CA LYS A 518 -27.83 59.78 25.97
C LYS A 518 -27.22 61.18 25.96
#